data_AF-A0A368LFY1-F1
#
_entry.id   AF-A0A368LFY1-F1
#
_cell.length_a   1.000
_cell.length_b   1.000
_cell.length_c   1.000
_cell.angle_alpha   90.00
_cell.angle_beta   90.00
_cell.angle_gamma   90.00
#
_symmetry.space_group_name_H-M   'P 1'
#
loop_
_entity.id
_entity.type
_entity.pdbx_description
1 polymer ?
#
loop_
_entity_poly.entity_id
_entity_poly.type
_entity_poly.pdbx_seq_one_letter_code
_entity_poly.pdbx_strand_id
1 'polypeptide(L)'
;MKVLQNELWFNDNFNIGTQERISDLDKYSAKKEAERNLEKSKKDYELTKNKSYVKIIEDCYIKDMDKLMMTYKALADIDPQLMNELDVKLENVKSALRLKVSSLKDVYWHELINKLSAITSKLASSSRKALLDKLFSRTHVDFTAENAHAIVIWVIKNANAYFDSQLIELVETMTEKANVVNYKSNADSFF
;
A
#
# COMPACT_ATOMS: atom_id res chain seq x y z
N MET A 1 -3.56 15.72 0.63
CA MET A 1 -4.61 16.74 0.90
C MET A 1 -6.03 16.16 1.00
N LYS A 2 -6.35 14.97 0.44
CA LYS A 2 -7.70 14.36 0.51
C LYS A 2 -8.04 13.53 1.76
N VAL A 3 -7.04 13.07 2.54
CA VAL A 3 -7.30 12.39 3.84
C VAL A 3 -8.07 13.31 4.80
N LEU A 4 -7.74 14.61 4.81
CA LEU A 4 -8.45 15.64 5.58
C LEU A 4 -9.91 15.81 5.13
N GLN A 5 -10.22 15.56 3.85
CA GLN A 5 -11.56 15.71 3.30
C GLN A 5 -12.52 14.64 3.84
N ASN A 6 -12.01 13.44 4.14
CA ASN A 6 -12.80 12.36 4.73
C ASN A 6 -13.07 12.59 6.23
N GLU A 7 -12.11 13.15 6.97
CA GLU A 7 -12.30 13.47 8.39
C GLU A 7 -13.22 14.68 8.58
N LEU A 8 -13.09 15.72 7.73
CA LEU A 8 -14.03 16.85 7.67
C LEU A 8 -15.44 16.38 7.31
N TRP A 9 -15.60 15.60 6.24
CA TRP A 9 -16.90 15.03 5.87
C TRP A 9 -17.49 14.15 6.99
N PHE A 10 -16.68 13.32 7.64
CA PHE A 10 -17.17 12.46 8.71
C PHE A 10 -17.58 13.27 9.94
N ASN A 11 -16.81 14.27 10.36
CA ASN A 11 -17.17 15.11 11.50
C ASN A 11 -18.38 16.03 11.20
N ASP A 12 -18.53 16.50 9.96
CA ASP A 12 -19.67 17.31 9.52
C ASP A 12 -20.98 16.49 9.48
N ASN A 13 -20.89 15.17 9.21
CA ASN A 13 -22.06 14.28 9.17
C ASN A 13 -22.26 13.46 10.46
N PHE A 14 -21.23 13.32 11.29
CA PHE A 14 -21.25 12.56 12.53
C PHE A 14 -20.50 13.34 13.63
N ASN A 15 -21.25 13.92 14.56
CA ASN A 15 -20.73 14.84 15.57
C ASN A 15 -20.17 14.11 16.81
N ILE A 16 -18.95 13.56 16.77
CA ILE A 16 -18.33 12.90 17.95
C ILE A 16 -16.79 13.08 17.99
N GLY A 17 -16.25 13.32 19.19
CA GLY A 17 -14.82 13.30 19.52
C GLY A 17 -14.36 11.92 20.01
N THR A 18 -13.22 11.42 19.51
CA THR A 18 -13.00 9.97 19.38
C THR A 18 -11.63 9.47 19.89
N GLN A 19 -11.61 8.29 20.53
CA GLN A 19 -10.41 7.47 20.85
C GLN A 19 -10.50 6.09 20.15
N GLU A 20 -9.39 5.61 19.58
CA GLU A 20 -9.35 4.47 18.64
C GLU A 20 -9.27 3.08 19.29
N ARG A 21 -10.00 2.10 18.74
CA ARG A 21 -9.72 0.65 18.84
C ARG A 21 -9.89 -0.01 17.47
N ILE A 22 -8.81 -0.62 16.96
CA ILE A 22 -8.80 -1.39 15.70
C ILE A 22 -8.26 -2.78 16.02
N SER A 23 -8.97 -3.85 15.64
CA SER A 23 -8.49 -5.23 15.78
C SER A 23 -7.72 -5.69 14.53
N ASP A 24 -6.77 -6.61 14.66
CA ASP A 24 -5.97 -7.11 13.52
C ASP A 24 -6.79 -7.98 12.55
N LEU A 25 -7.93 -8.55 12.99
CA LEU A 25 -8.89 -9.27 12.15
C LEU A 25 -9.59 -8.34 11.16
N ASP A 26 -9.88 -7.10 11.55
CA ASP A 26 -10.54 -6.11 10.71
C ASP A 26 -9.65 -5.64 9.56
N LYS A 27 -8.33 -5.63 9.78
CA LYS A 27 -7.35 -5.26 8.74
C LYS A 27 -7.27 -6.31 7.65
N TYR A 28 -7.28 -7.58 8.04
CA TYR A 28 -7.17 -8.71 7.11
C TYR A 28 -8.42 -8.86 6.22
N SER A 29 -9.62 -8.68 6.78
CA SER A 29 -10.87 -8.78 6.03
C SER A 29 -11.03 -7.65 5.00
N ALA A 30 -10.67 -6.42 5.38
CA ALA A 30 -10.69 -5.25 4.49
C ALA A 30 -9.73 -5.42 3.29
N LYS A 31 -8.53 -5.94 3.54
CA LYS A 31 -7.54 -6.21 2.49
C LYS A 31 -8.04 -7.28 1.50
N LYS A 32 -8.61 -8.37 2.00
CA LYS A 32 -9.13 -9.47 1.18
C LYS A 32 -10.33 -9.06 0.31
N GLU A 33 -11.17 -8.15 0.80
CA GLU A 33 -12.30 -7.59 0.03
C GLU A 33 -11.79 -6.75 -1.15
N ALA A 34 -10.81 -5.88 -0.91
CA ALA A 34 -10.17 -5.07 -1.94
C ALA A 34 -9.43 -5.95 -2.99
N GLU A 35 -8.72 -6.99 -2.56
CA GLU A 35 -8.05 -7.94 -3.48
C GLU A 35 -9.03 -8.65 -4.41
N ARG A 36 -10.21 -9.05 -3.90
CA ARG A 36 -11.26 -9.67 -4.72
C ARG A 36 -11.85 -8.72 -5.77
N ASN A 37 -12.06 -7.46 -5.42
CA ASN A 37 -12.57 -6.46 -6.36
C ASN A 37 -11.52 -6.12 -7.43
N LEU A 38 -10.25 -6.07 -7.04
CA LEU A 38 -9.15 -5.94 -7.97
C LEU A 38 -9.07 -7.14 -8.92
N GLU A 39 -9.24 -8.37 -8.44
CA GLU A 39 -9.18 -9.57 -9.27
C GLU A 39 -10.35 -9.66 -10.27
N LYS A 40 -11.55 -9.20 -9.87
CA LYS A 40 -12.67 -9.00 -10.81
C LYS A 40 -12.32 -7.95 -11.86
N SER A 41 -11.75 -6.83 -11.45
CA SER A 41 -11.34 -5.76 -12.34
C SER A 41 -10.25 -6.19 -13.34
N LYS A 42 -9.35 -7.10 -12.96
CA LYS A 42 -8.36 -7.69 -13.87
C LYS A 42 -9.01 -8.50 -15.00
N LYS A 43 -10.07 -9.26 -14.70
CA LYS A 43 -10.82 -9.99 -15.72
C LYS A 43 -11.50 -9.04 -16.70
N ASP A 44 -12.07 -7.94 -16.20
CA ASP A 44 -12.68 -6.90 -17.03
C ASP A 44 -11.65 -6.11 -17.86
N TYR A 45 -10.43 -5.97 -17.37
CA TYR A 45 -9.31 -5.40 -18.13
C TYR A 45 -8.91 -6.26 -19.34
N GLU A 46 -8.83 -7.58 -19.16
CA GLU A 46 -8.47 -8.49 -20.26
C GLU A 46 -9.47 -8.42 -21.44
N LEU A 47 -10.72 -8.01 -21.15
CA LEU A 47 -11.78 -7.74 -22.12
C LEU A 47 -11.65 -6.37 -22.82
N THR A 48 -10.86 -5.43 -22.29
CA THR A 48 -10.76 -4.04 -22.76
C THR A 48 -9.31 -3.62 -23.04
N LYS A 49 -8.65 -4.32 -23.98
CA LYS A 49 -7.22 -4.14 -24.37
C LYS A 49 -6.81 -2.76 -24.95
N ASN A 50 -7.71 -1.79 -25.08
CA ASN A 50 -7.44 -0.51 -25.76
C ASN A 50 -7.08 0.67 -24.83
N LYS A 51 -7.06 0.49 -23.50
CA LYS A 51 -6.69 1.54 -22.54
C LYS A 51 -5.33 1.27 -21.89
N SER A 52 -4.65 2.34 -21.46
CA SER A 52 -3.43 2.25 -20.65
C SER A 52 -3.72 1.56 -19.31
N TYR A 53 -2.93 0.54 -18.97
CA TYR A 53 -3.11 -0.28 -17.77
C TYR A 53 -3.26 0.56 -16.48
N VAL A 54 -2.44 1.61 -16.33
CA VAL A 54 -2.49 2.52 -15.16
C VAL A 54 -3.84 3.24 -15.06
N LYS A 55 -4.40 3.68 -16.19
CA LYS A 55 -5.71 4.35 -16.22
C LYS A 55 -6.86 3.40 -15.85
N ILE A 56 -6.74 2.12 -16.19
CA ILE A 56 -7.78 1.14 -15.83
C ILE A 56 -7.75 0.85 -14.35
N ILE A 57 -6.56 0.73 -13.76
CA ILE A 57 -6.43 0.58 -12.31
C ILE A 57 -6.97 1.82 -11.58
N GLU A 58 -6.69 3.02 -12.10
CA GLU A 58 -7.26 4.27 -11.58
C GLU A 58 -8.79 4.29 -11.65
N ASP A 59 -9.37 3.96 -12.80
CA ASP A 59 -10.84 3.88 -12.98
C ASP A 59 -11.46 2.90 -11.97
N CYS A 60 -10.81 1.75 -11.71
CA CYS A 60 -11.26 0.77 -10.73
C CYS A 60 -11.15 1.27 -9.29
N TYR A 61 -10.03 1.91 -8.94
CA TYR A 61 -9.85 2.53 -7.62
C TYR A 61 -10.93 3.57 -7.34
N ILE A 62 -11.23 4.45 -8.31
CA ILE A 62 -12.26 5.48 -8.17
C ILE A 62 -13.63 4.83 -7.96
N LYS A 63 -14.00 3.82 -8.76
CA LYS A 63 -15.29 3.11 -8.61
C LYS A 63 -15.44 2.43 -7.26
N ASP A 64 -14.42 1.73 -6.78
CA ASP A 64 -14.46 1.07 -5.49
C ASP A 64 -14.54 2.08 -4.35
N MET A 65 -13.81 3.18 -4.46
CA MET A 65 -13.83 4.28 -3.49
C MET A 65 -15.20 4.96 -3.45
N ASP A 66 -15.82 5.21 -4.61
CA ASP A 66 -17.18 5.77 -4.72
C ASP A 66 -18.21 4.83 -4.13
N LYS A 67 -18.14 3.53 -4.44
CA LYS A 67 -19.05 2.53 -3.87
C LYS A 67 -18.95 2.48 -2.35
N LEU A 68 -17.72 2.51 -1.83
CA LEU A 68 -17.47 2.55 -0.40
C LEU A 68 -18.09 3.83 0.19
N MET A 69 -17.80 5.01 -0.37
CA MET A 69 -18.39 6.27 0.10
C MET A 69 -19.93 6.29 0.05
N MET A 70 -20.54 5.78 -1.03
CA MET A 70 -22.00 5.67 -1.14
C MET A 70 -22.59 4.76 -0.06
N THR A 71 -21.91 3.65 0.26
CA THR A 71 -22.36 2.73 1.31
C THR A 71 -22.35 3.42 2.68
N TYR A 72 -21.31 4.18 2.98
CA TYR A 72 -21.21 4.91 4.25
C TYR A 72 -22.12 6.15 4.29
N LYS A 73 -22.44 6.77 3.15
CA LYS A 73 -23.48 7.81 3.05
C LYS A 73 -24.86 7.25 3.34
N ALA A 74 -25.21 6.10 2.74
CA ALA A 74 -26.47 5.42 3.03
C ALA A 74 -26.56 5.00 4.50
N LEU A 75 -25.43 4.64 5.13
CA LEU A 75 -25.37 4.41 6.57
C LEU A 75 -25.65 5.70 7.35
N ALA A 76 -25.15 6.86 6.93
CA ALA A 76 -25.44 8.14 7.58
C ALA A 76 -26.92 8.54 7.54
N ASP A 77 -27.64 8.12 6.50
CA ASP A 77 -29.07 8.38 6.35
C ASP A 77 -29.96 7.48 7.25
N ILE A 78 -29.38 6.47 7.92
CA ILE A 78 -30.12 5.58 8.83
C ILE A 78 -30.43 6.30 10.14
N ASP A 79 -31.64 6.07 10.65
CA ASP A 79 -32.10 6.63 11.94
C ASP A 79 -31.14 6.30 13.09
N PRO A 80 -30.62 7.30 13.82
CA PRO A 80 -29.78 7.12 15.01
C PRO A 80 -30.39 6.19 16.06
N GLN A 81 -31.71 6.13 16.18
CA GLN A 81 -32.38 5.24 17.13
C GLN A 81 -32.20 3.76 16.73
N LEU A 82 -32.31 3.46 15.44
CA LEU A 82 -32.08 2.11 14.90
C LEU A 82 -30.59 1.70 15.00
N MET A 83 -29.66 2.65 14.82
CA MET A 83 -28.24 2.38 15.02
C MET A 83 -27.90 1.99 16.47
N ASN A 84 -28.53 2.65 17.43
CA ASN A 84 -28.38 2.31 18.85
C ASN A 84 -29.01 0.96 19.18
N GLU A 85 -30.15 0.62 18.58
CA GLU A 85 -30.78 -0.70 18.71
C GLU A 85 -29.89 -1.83 18.16
N LEU A 86 -29.07 -1.54 17.15
CA LEU A 86 -28.11 -2.48 16.55
C LEU A 86 -26.75 -2.53 17.28
N ASP A 87 -26.59 -1.82 18.41
CA ASP A 87 -25.32 -1.65 19.16
C ASP A 87 -24.15 -1.16 18.28
N VAL A 88 -24.46 -0.35 17.26
CA VAL A 88 -23.45 0.17 16.32
C VAL A 88 -22.82 1.43 16.91
N LYS A 89 -21.58 1.31 17.40
CA LYS A 89 -20.78 2.46 17.84
C LYS A 89 -20.26 3.22 16.63
N LEU A 90 -20.64 4.49 16.49
CA LEU A 90 -20.15 5.41 15.45
C LEU A 90 -18.61 5.48 15.37
N GLU A 91 -17.95 5.32 16.51
CA GLU A 91 -16.50 5.16 16.65
C GLU A 91 -15.94 4.01 15.80
N ASN A 92 -16.59 2.85 15.89
CA ASN A 92 -16.19 1.65 15.16
C ASN A 92 -16.45 1.82 13.66
N VAL A 93 -17.50 2.58 13.29
CA VAL A 93 -17.80 2.91 11.89
C VAL A 93 -16.72 3.82 11.31
N LYS A 94 -16.30 4.85 12.06
CA LYS A 94 -15.21 5.75 11.68
C LYS A 94 -13.89 5.02 11.50
N SER A 95 -13.52 4.19 12.47
CA SER A 95 -12.27 3.43 12.41
C SER A 95 -12.29 2.38 11.30
N ALA A 96 -13.43 1.71 11.09
CA ALA A 96 -13.64 0.79 9.96
C ALA A 96 -13.55 1.51 8.61
N LEU A 97 -14.12 2.71 8.48
CA LEU A 97 -14.01 3.52 7.26
C LEU A 97 -12.55 3.88 6.97
N ARG A 98 -11.85 4.43 7.96
CA ARG A 98 -10.42 4.77 7.85
C ARG A 98 -9.59 3.57 7.44
N LEU A 99 -9.84 2.43 8.07
CA LEU A 99 -9.17 1.18 7.77
C LEU A 99 -9.45 0.71 6.35
N LYS A 100 -10.73 0.62 5.93
CA LYS A 100 -11.07 0.20 4.57
C LYS A 100 -10.47 1.12 3.51
N VAL A 101 -10.46 2.44 3.73
CA VAL A 101 -9.81 3.39 2.83
C VAL A 101 -8.30 3.15 2.74
N SER A 102 -7.62 2.93 3.86
CA SER A 102 -6.18 2.61 3.85
C SER A 102 -5.88 1.28 3.15
N SER A 103 -6.63 0.23 3.47
CA SER A 103 -6.47 -1.09 2.85
C SER A 103 -6.73 -1.06 1.34
N LEU A 104 -7.74 -0.29 0.90
CA LEU A 104 -8.02 -0.12 -0.53
C LEU A 104 -6.81 0.50 -1.23
N LYS A 105 -6.30 1.63 -0.72
CA LYS A 105 -5.10 2.29 -1.27
C LYS A 105 -3.92 1.34 -1.34
N ASP A 106 -3.65 0.61 -0.26
CA ASP A 106 -2.52 -0.31 -0.19
C ASP A 106 -2.61 -1.39 -1.27
N VAL A 107 -3.78 -1.99 -1.48
CA VAL A 107 -3.96 -3.05 -2.51
C VAL A 107 -3.66 -2.52 -3.91
N TYR A 108 -4.17 -1.34 -4.25
CA TYR A 108 -3.94 -0.73 -5.57
C TYR A 108 -2.48 -0.33 -5.79
N TRP A 109 -1.81 0.22 -4.77
CA TRP A 109 -0.38 0.52 -4.83
C TRP A 109 0.49 -0.75 -4.95
N HIS A 110 0.17 -1.80 -4.18
CA HIS A 110 0.86 -3.08 -4.28
C HIS A 110 0.73 -3.70 -5.67
N GLU A 111 -0.43 -3.59 -6.32
CA GLU A 111 -0.61 -4.08 -7.68
C GLU A 111 0.31 -3.36 -8.68
N LEU A 112 0.37 -2.03 -8.62
CA LEU A 112 1.26 -1.24 -9.49
C LEU A 112 2.72 -1.64 -9.31
N ILE A 113 3.14 -1.81 -8.05
CA ILE A 113 4.51 -2.19 -7.68
C ILE A 113 4.84 -3.61 -8.13
N ASN A 114 3.89 -4.55 -8.02
CA ASN A 114 4.08 -5.91 -8.51
C ASN A 114 4.31 -5.95 -10.02
N LYS A 115 3.74 -4.99 -10.77
CA LYS A 115 3.98 -4.82 -12.20
C LYS A 115 5.30 -4.11 -12.53
N LEU A 116 5.95 -3.47 -11.57
CA LEU A 116 7.32 -2.95 -11.68
C LEU A 116 8.39 -4.05 -11.51
N SER A 117 8.03 -5.33 -11.68
CA SER A 117 8.93 -6.49 -11.58
C SER A 117 10.20 -6.35 -12.43
N ALA A 118 10.14 -5.65 -13.56
CA ALA A 118 11.31 -5.38 -14.40
C ALA A 118 12.45 -4.63 -13.67
N ILE A 119 12.08 -3.79 -12.69
CA ILE A 119 13.02 -3.05 -11.84
C ILE A 119 13.21 -3.80 -10.52
N THR A 120 12.12 -4.19 -9.85
CA THR A 120 12.17 -4.78 -8.51
C THR A 120 12.73 -6.20 -8.46
N SER A 121 12.82 -6.92 -9.58
CA SER A 121 13.52 -8.22 -9.66
C SER A 121 15.04 -8.09 -9.69
N LYS A 122 15.57 -6.92 -10.07
CA LYS A 122 17.02 -6.65 -10.12
C LYS A 122 17.59 -6.22 -8.77
N LEU A 123 16.72 -5.81 -7.85
CA LEU A 123 17.09 -5.47 -6.47
C LEU A 123 17.00 -6.71 -5.58
N ALA A 124 17.94 -6.83 -4.64
CA ALA A 124 17.89 -7.80 -3.56
C ALA A 124 16.64 -7.58 -2.69
N SER A 125 16.25 -8.61 -1.95
CA SER A 125 15.04 -8.56 -1.12
C SER A 125 15.08 -7.42 -0.10
N SER A 126 16.24 -7.17 0.51
CA SER A 126 16.49 -6.06 1.44
C SER A 126 16.30 -4.70 0.77
N SER A 127 17.02 -4.45 -0.34
CA SER A 127 16.95 -3.18 -1.08
C SER A 127 15.57 -2.91 -1.66
N ARG A 128 14.89 -3.95 -2.17
CA ARG A 128 13.50 -3.87 -2.62
C ARG A 128 12.60 -3.46 -1.46
N LYS A 129 12.68 -4.13 -0.31
CA LYS A 129 11.88 -3.79 0.87
C LYS A 129 12.12 -2.35 1.31
N ALA A 130 13.37 -1.91 1.37
CA ALA A 130 13.71 -0.52 1.74
C ALA A 130 13.14 0.52 0.76
N LEU A 131 13.16 0.23 -0.55
CA LEU A 131 12.53 1.07 -1.57
C LEU A 131 11.01 1.13 -1.35
N LEU A 132 10.37 -0.02 -1.11
CA LEU A 132 8.93 -0.10 -0.87
C LEU A 132 8.53 0.62 0.41
N ASP A 133 9.23 0.42 1.52
CA ASP A 133 8.94 1.08 2.78
C ASP A 133 9.10 2.61 2.65
N LYS A 134 10.10 3.08 1.90
CA LYS A 134 10.29 4.51 1.61
C LYS A 134 9.19 5.09 0.71
N LEU A 135 8.65 4.27 -0.19
CA LEU A 135 7.52 4.63 -1.02
C LEU A 135 6.25 4.67 -0.16
N PHE A 136 5.95 3.61 0.59
CA PHE A 136 4.74 3.47 1.39
C PHE A 136 4.64 4.46 2.55
N SER A 137 5.78 4.80 3.18
CA SER A 137 5.85 5.88 4.17
C SER A 137 5.48 7.25 3.60
N ARG A 138 5.49 7.41 2.27
CA ARG A 138 5.10 8.64 1.56
C ARG A 138 3.77 8.51 0.81
N THR A 139 3.21 7.32 0.63
CA THR A 139 1.95 7.09 -0.12
C THR A 139 0.69 7.26 0.72
N HIS A 140 0.61 8.31 1.56
CA HIS A 140 -0.70 8.86 1.97
C HIS A 140 -1.50 9.44 0.78
N VAL A 141 -0.86 9.47 -0.39
CA VAL A 141 -1.35 9.94 -1.67
C VAL A 141 -2.36 8.94 -2.28
N ASP A 142 -3.46 9.47 -2.81
CA ASP A 142 -4.46 8.66 -3.51
C ASP A 142 -3.89 8.07 -4.80
N PHE A 143 -4.37 6.87 -5.15
CA PHE A 143 -4.00 6.23 -6.40
C PHE A 143 -4.62 6.98 -7.58
N THR A 144 -3.78 7.67 -8.36
CA THR A 144 -4.15 8.33 -9.63
C THR A 144 -3.07 8.03 -10.66
N ALA A 145 -3.39 8.16 -11.95
CA ALA A 145 -2.43 7.91 -13.01
C ALA A 145 -1.24 8.87 -12.93
N GLU A 146 -1.49 10.15 -12.62
CA GLU A 146 -0.44 11.15 -12.44
C GLU A 146 0.51 10.80 -11.28
N ASN A 147 -0.04 10.41 -10.13
CA ASN A 147 0.75 10.01 -8.97
C ASN A 147 1.52 8.72 -9.24
N ALA A 148 0.90 7.76 -9.94
CA ALA A 148 1.56 6.53 -10.36
C ALA A 148 2.74 6.82 -11.29
N HIS A 149 2.57 7.69 -12.29
CA HIS A 149 3.66 8.11 -13.18
C HIS A 149 4.80 8.80 -12.42
N ALA A 150 4.48 9.72 -11.50
CA ALA A 150 5.48 10.39 -10.67
C ALA A 150 6.28 9.39 -9.83
N ILE A 151 5.62 8.39 -9.25
CA ILE A 151 6.26 7.32 -8.49
C ILE A 151 7.16 6.46 -9.38
N VAL A 152 6.69 6.07 -10.56
CA VAL A 152 7.52 5.29 -11.50
C VAL A 152 8.77 6.06 -11.90
N ILE A 153 8.65 7.36 -12.19
CA ILE A 153 9.81 8.22 -12.48
C ILE A 153 10.76 8.27 -11.30
N TRP A 154 10.24 8.41 -10.08
CA TRP A 154 11.06 8.40 -8.86
C TRP A 154 11.78 7.06 -8.68
N VAL A 155 11.09 5.94 -8.89
CA VAL A 155 11.69 4.60 -8.81
C VAL A 155 12.82 4.47 -9.83
N ILE A 156 12.62 4.86 -11.09
CA ILE A 156 13.66 4.80 -12.12
C ILE A 156 14.88 5.65 -11.74
N LYS A 157 14.67 6.86 -11.21
CA LYS A 157 15.76 7.76 -10.79
C LYS A 157 16.57 7.22 -9.61
N ASN A 158 15.93 6.49 -8.69
CA ASN A 158 16.57 6.04 -7.45
C ASN A 158 17.04 4.59 -7.51
N ALA A 159 16.55 3.77 -8.45
CA ALA A 159 16.85 2.34 -8.54
C ALA A 159 18.36 2.06 -8.64
N ASN A 160 19.10 2.86 -9.40
CA ASN A 160 20.55 2.70 -9.53
C ASN A 160 21.29 2.86 -8.20
N ALA A 161 20.89 3.86 -7.39
CA ALA A 161 21.50 4.06 -6.08
C ALA A 161 21.29 2.86 -5.14
N TYR A 162 20.11 2.25 -5.16
CA TYR A 162 19.84 1.02 -4.39
C TYR A 162 20.64 -0.19 -4.90
N PHE A 163 20.89 -0.26 -6.21
CA PHE A 163 21.71 -1.31 -6.80
C PHE A 163 23.19 -1.15 -6.41
N ASP A 164 23.71 0.07 -6.44
CA ASP A 164 25.08 0.37 -6.03
C ASP A 164 25.30 0.05 -4.54
N SER A 165 24.37 0.48 -3.68
CA SER A 165 24.42 0.15 -2.24
C SER A 165 24.38 -1.36 -1.98
N GLN A 166 23.59 -2.11 -2.75
CA GLN A 166 23.54 -3.57 -2.64
C GLN A 166 24.88 -4.22 -2.99
N LEU A 167 25.59 -3.72 -4.00
CA LEU A 167 26.91 -4.22 -4.36
C LEU A 167 27.94 -3.94 -3.27
N ILE A 168 27.90 -2.73 -2.69
CA ILE A 168 28.77 -2.36 -1.57
C ILE A 168 28.50 -3.27 -0.38
N GLU A 169 27.24 -3.41 0.03
CA GLU A 169 26.83 -4.26 1.16
C GLU A 169 27.27 -5.72 0.97
N LEU A 170 27.14 -6.26 -0.25
CA LEU A 170 27.60 -7.61 -0.58
C LEU A 170 29.11 -7.75 -0.41
N VAL A 171 29.89 -6.79 -0.93
CA VAL A 171 31.36 -6.81 -0.84
C VAL A 171 31.82 -6.65 0.62
N GLU A 172 31.23 -5.72 1.35
CA GLU A 172 31.50 -5.52 2.79
C GLU A 172 31.19 -6.79 3.57
N THR A 173 30.05 -7.42 3.33
CA THR A 173 29.68 -8.71 3.96
C THR A 173 30.70 -9.79 3.63
N MET A 174 31.13 -9.92 2.37
CA MET A 174 32.09 -10.94 1.97
C MET A 174 33.51 -10.70 2.52
N THR A 175 33.89 -9.44 2.75
CA THR A 175 35.22 -9.04 3.23
C THR A 175 35.28 -8.89 4.76
N GLU A 176 34.15 -9.03 5.45
CA GLU A 176 34.08 -8.99 6.90
C GLU A 176 34.90 -10.12 7.54
N LYS A 177 35.64 -9.80 8.61
CA LYS A 177 36.55 -10.74 9.29
C LYS A 177 35.87 -12.03 9.76
N ALA A 178 34.56 -12.00 10.01
CA ALA A 178 33.75 -13.18 10.35
C ALA A 178 33.60 -14.18 9.18
N ASN A 179 33.70 -13.71 7.93
CA ASN A 179 33.56 -14.50 6.71
C ASN A 179 34.91 -14.87 6.07
N VAL A 180 36.02 -14.34 6.59
CA VAL A 180 37.38 -14.71 6.18
C VAL A 180 37.88 -15.84 7.07
N VAL A 181 37.67 -17.08 6.60
CA VAL A 181 38.23 -18.27 7.25
C VAL A 181 39.68 -18.44 6.82
N ASN A 182 40.61 -18.49 7.78
CA ASN A 182 41.97 -18.92 7.49
C ASN A 182 41.96 -20.41 7.10
N TYR A 183 42.24 -20.68 5.83
CA TYR A 183 42.46 -22.04 5.37
C TYR A 183 43.73 -22.61 6.01
N LYS A 184 43.75 -23.93 6.23
CA LYS A 184 44.88 -24.64 6.86
C LYS A 184 46.23 -24.37 6.16
N SER A 185 46.23 -24.06 4.86
CA SER A 185 47.41 -23.68 4.07
C SER A 185 47.90 -22.24 4.30
N ASN A 186 47.07 -21.36 4.86
CA ASN A 186 47.32 -19.93 4.98
C ASN A 186 47.65 -19.52 6.43
N ALA A 187 47.63 -20.48 7.37
CA ALA A 187 47.89 -20.25 8.78
C ALA A 187 49.37 -19.93 9.07
N ASP A 188 50.29 -20.48 8.27
CA ASP A 188 51.74 -20.32 8.45
C ASP A 188 52.33 -19.18 7.59
N SER A 189 51.50 -18.46 6.82
CA SER A 189 51.95 -17.49 5.80
C SER A 189 52.04 -16.04 6.30
N PHE A 190 51.55 -15.75 7.50
CA PHE A 190 51.56 -14.41 8.08
C PHE A 190 52.39 -14.43 9.38
N PHE A 191 53.67 -14.05 9.23
CA PHE A 191 54.56 -13.63 10.32
C PHE A 191 54.41 -12.14 10.59
#